data_AF-A0A7S2MQS8-F1
#
_entry.id   AF-A0A7S2MQS8-F1
#
_cell.length_a   1.000
_cell.length_b   1.000
_cell.length_c   1.000
_cell.angle_alpha   90.00
_cell.angle_beta   90.00
_cell.angle_gamma   90.00
#
_symmetry.space_group_name_H-M   'P 1'
#
loop_
_entity.id
_entity.type
_entity.pdbx_description
1 polymer ?
#
loop_
_entity_poly.entity_id
_entity_poly.type
_entity_poly.pdbx_seq_one_letter_code
_entity_poly.pdbx_strand_id
1 'polypeptide(L)'
;GRSSNPLALTGEALHQEEYVKLNGANINSSFAVIFLKTLEYWAAFYFGDLELFLTLQKQLNLVGKTSRTSSLIQRTALFEGLIAFSLARTKKSRKWKKQASKITSRVQAWVDSGDINFKHILLMLEAEMAALNKNQEKA
;
A
#
# COMPACT_ATOMS: atom_id res chain seq x y z
N GLY A 1 32.98 -15.54 -14.81
CA GLY A 1 33.78 -15.89 -13.62
C GLY A 1 33.84 -14.70 -12.70
N ARG A 2 33.35 -14.88 -11.46
CA ARG A 2 33.33 -13.96 -10.30
C ARG A 2 32.48 -12.69 -10.44
N SER A 3 31.21 -12.83 -10.06
CA SER A 3 30.40 -11.72 -9.51
C SER A 3 31.15 -11.12 -8.31
N SER A 4 31.21 -9.79 -8.23
CA SER A 4 31.84 -9.04 -7.13
C SER A 4 31.16 -9.25 -5.77
N ASN A 5 29.99 -9.90 -5.75
CA ASN A 5 29.31 -10.30 -4.52
C ASN A 5 28.96 -11.80 -4.56
N PRO A 6 29.75 -12.67 -3.88
CA PRO A 6 29.57 -14.12 -3.90
C PRO A 6 28.29 -14.60 -3.21
N LEU A 7 27.66 -13.77 -2.37
CA LEU A 7 26.40 -14.08 -1.67
C LEU A 7 25.18 -14.16 -2.61
N ALA A 8 25.29 -13.65 -3.84
CA ALA A 8 24.18 -13.66 -4.80
C ALA A 8 23.82 -15.08 -5.31
N LEU A 9 24.66 -16.09 -5.05
CA LEU A 9 24.53 -17.45 -5.60
C LEU A 9 24.61 -18.56 -4.53
N THR A 10 24.84 -18.25 -3.24
CA THR A 10 25.00 -19.27 -2.19
C THR A 10 23.69 -19.81 -1.62
N GLY A 11 22.56 -19.18 -1.94
CA GLY A 11 21.26 -19.54 -1.35
C GLY A 11 21.02 -18.99 0.05
N GLU A 12 22.02 -18.41 0.72
CA GLU A 12 21.84 -17.69 2.00
C GLU A 12 20.94 -16.45 1.83
N ALA A 13 20.92 -15.84 0.63
CA ALA A 13 19.98 -14.78 0.28
C ALA A 13 18.51 -15.23 0.12
N LEU A 14 18.18 -16.51 0.29
CA LEU A 14 16.79 -17.01 0.27
C LEU A 14 16.04 -16.78 1.59
N HIS A 15 16.75 -16.52 2.69
CA HIS A 15 16.11 -16.16 3.95
C HIS A 15 15.80 -14.67 3.97
N GLN A 16 14.50 -14.32 3.97
CA GLN A 16 14.02 -12.94 3.95
C GLN A 16 14.67 -12.08 5.04
N GLU A 17 14.87 -12.63 6.24
CA GLU A 17 15.50 -11.92 7.35
C GLU A 17 16.97 -11.57 7.07
N GLU A 18 17.73 -12.48 6.45
CA GLU A 18 19.13 -12.26 6.10
C GLU A 18 19.26 -11.29 4.92
N TYR A 19 18.39 -11.42 3.92
CA TYR A 19 18.31 -10.46 2.81
C TYR A 19 18.00 -9.04 3.28
N VAL A 20 17.07 -8.91 4.23
CA VAL A 20 16.72 -7.63 4.84
C VAL A 20 17.86 -7.13 5.74
N LYS A 21 18.58 -7.98 6.48
CA LYS A 21 19.74 -7.53 7.28
C LYS A 21 20.90 -7.06 6.40
N LEU A 22 21.20 -7.76 5.30
CA LEU A 22 22.28 -7.44 4.37
C LEU A 22 22.02 -6.15 3.59
N ASN A 23 20.76 -5.87 3.23
CA ASN A 23 20.38 -4.71 2.43
C ASN A 23 19.71 -3.58 3.25
N GLY A 24 19.37 -3.82 4.51
CA GLY A 24 18.44 -3.03 5.32
C GLY A 24 19.03 -1.84 6.07
N ALA A 25 20.28 -1.46 5.81
CA ALA A 25 20.85 -0.23 6.37
C ALA A 25 20.08 1.03 5.95
N ASN A 26 19.26 0.96 4.89
CA ASN A 26 18.30 1.99 4.54
C ASN A 26 17.11 1.33 3.82
N ILE A 27 15.87 1.46 4.31
CA ILE A 27 14.67 0.91 3.65
C ILE A 27 14.52 1.42 2.19
N ASN A 28 15.19 2.53 1.86
CA ASN A 28 15.23 3.09 0.52
C ASN A 28 16.44 2.65 -0.34
N SER A 29 17.37 1.81 0.15
CA SER A 29 18.60 1.49 -0.58
C SER A 29 18.41 0.46 -1.70
N SER A 30 17.37 -0.38 -1.65
CA SER A 30 17.14 -1.41 -2.67
C SER A 30 15.67 -1.55 -3.05
N PHE A 31 15.42 -1.62 -4.36
CA PHE A 31 14.10 -1.89 -4.94
C PHE A 31 13.49 -3.18 -4.39
N ALA A 32 14.31 -4.20 -4.12
CA ALA A 32 13.87 -5.47 -3.58
C ALA A 32 13.33 -5.35 -2.15
N VAL A 33 13.95 -4.54 -1.28
CA VAL A 33 13.43 -4.28 0.07
C VAL A 33 12.09 -3.56 0.00
N ILE A 34 11.96 -2.54 -0.85
CA ILE A 34 10.69 -1.83 -1.08
C ILE A 34 9.62 -2.80 -1.59
N PHE A 35 9.96 -3.66 -2.54
CA PHE A 35 9.04 -4.65 -3.10
C PHE A 35 8.57 -5.65 -2.05
N LEU A 36 9.49 -6.26 -1.29
CA LEU A 36 9.16 -7.20 -0.22
C LEU A 36 8.26 -6.55 0.84
N LYS A 37 8.58 -5.34 1.28
CA LYS A 37 7.75 -4.61 2.24
C LYS A 37 6.38 -4.22 1.68
N THR A 38 6.28 -3.97 0.38
CA THR A 38 4.99 -3.74 -0.30
C THR A 38 4.15 -5.02 -0.35
N LEU A 39 4.78 -6.19 -0.54
CA LEU A 39 4.09 -7.48 -0.46
C LEU A 39 3.63 -7.80 0.97
N GLU A 40 4.49 -7.60 1.98
CA GLU A 40 4.12 -7.71 3.40
C GLU A 40 2.92 -6.79 3.72
N TYR A 41 2.94 -5.56 3.18
CA TYR A 41 1.87 -4.60 3.34
C TYR A 41 0.55 -5.08 2.76
N TRP A 42 0.55 -5.66 1.55
CA TRP A 42 -0.67 -6.25 0.97
C TRP A 42 -1.13 -7.49 1.75
N ALA A 43 -0.21 -8.34 2.17
CA ALA A 43 -0.52 -9.53 2.97
C ALA A 43 -1.17 -9.15 4.31
N ALA A 44 -0.65 -8.12 5.00
CA ALA A 44 -1.22 -7.62 6.24
C ALA A 44 -2.70 -7.22 6.07
N PHE A 45 -3.06 -6.59 4.96
CA PHE A 45 -4.47 -6.32 4.66
C PHE A 45 -5.29 -7.59 4.44
N TYR A 46 -4.81 -8.52 3.61
CA TYR A 46 -5.55 -9.74 3.29
C TYR A 46 -5.83 -10.60 4.52
N PHE A 47 -4.89 -10.65 5.47
CA PHE A 47 -5.05 -11.40 6.72
C PHE A 47 -5.68 -10.58 7.85
N GLY A 48 -6.09 -9.33 7.59
CA GLY A 48 -6.76 -8.48 8.57
C GLY A 48 -5.85 -7.91 9.66
N ASP A 49 -4.53 -8.02 9.52
CA ASP A 49 -3.55 -7.43 10.45
C ASP A 49 -3.40 -5.92 10.17
N LEU A 50 -4.38 -5.17 10.68
CA LEU A 50 -4.42 -3.70 10.51
C LEU A 50 -3.29 -2.99 11.25
N GLU A 51 -2.70 -3.58 12.30
CA GLU A 51 -1.61 -2.97 13.06
C GLU A 51 -0.29 -3.05 12.30
N LEU A 52 0.03 -4.22 11.75
CA LEU A 52 1.19 -4.41 10.88
C LEU A 52 1.08 -3.51 9.66
N PHE A 53 -0.10 -3.44 9.03
CA PHE A 53 -0.31 -2.56 7.89
C PHE A 53 -0.02 -1.09 8.22
N LEU A 54 -0.56 -0.58 9.33
CA LEU A 54 -0.35 0.82 9.74
C LEU A 54 1.12 1.11 10.06
N THR A 55 1.83 0.11 10.58
CA THR A 55 3.28 0.20 10.83
C THR A 55 4.05 0.31 9.51
N LEU A 56 3.78 -0.60 8.57
CA LEU A 56 4.39 -0.61 7.24
C LEU A 56 4.04 0.64 6.42
N GLN A 57 2.82 1.18 6.53
CA GLN A 57 2.41 2.40 5.84
C GLN A 57 3.31 3.60 6.20
N LYS A 58 3.64 3.76 7.49
CA LYS A 58 4.52 4.83 7.97
C LYS A 58 5.94 4.69 7.43
N GLN A 59 6.40 3.46 7.23
CA GLN A 59 7.75 3.16 6.77
C GLN A 59 7.90 3.33 5.26
N LEU A 60 6.88 2.96 4.49
CA LEU A 60 7.02 2.77 3.04
C LEU A 60 6.77 4.04 2.20
N ASN A 61 5.93 4.99 2.64
CA ASN A 61 5.58 6.25 1.93
C ASN A 61 5.57 6.14 0.38
N LEU A 62 4.95 5.08 -0.15
CA LEU A 62 5.12 4.64 -1.55
C LEU A 62 4.41 5.58 -2.51
N VAL A 63 3.25 6.09 -2.12
CA VAL A 63 2.38 6.87 -3.00
C VAL A 63 2.96 8.25 -3.33
N GLY A 64 3.88 8.76 -2.51
CA GLY A 64 4.53 10.05 -2.74
C GLY A 64 5.78 10.00 -3.63
N LYS A 65 6.40 8.82 -3.83
CA LYS A 65 7.75 8.70 -4.40
C LYS A 65 7.85 7.88 -5.68
N THR A 66 6.78 7.22 -6.12
CA THR A 66 6.83 6.26 -7.23
C THR A 66 5.92 6.69 -8.38
N SER A 67 6.35 6.40 -9.61
CA SER A 67 5.60 6.72 -10.83
C SER A 67 4.19 6.11 -10.81
N ARG A 68 3.21 6.87 -11.31
CA ARG A 68 1.80 6.44 -11.47
C ARG A 68 1.65 5.23 -12.39
N THR A 69 2.59 5.05 -13.32
CA THR A 69 2.64 3.90 -14.23
C THR A 69 3.04 2.59 -13.55
N SER A 70 3.50 2.63 -12.30
CA SER A 70 3.84 1.44 -11.54
C SER A 70 2.60 0.70 -11.06
N SER A 71 2.50 -0.59 -11.37
CA SER A 71 1.45 -1.47 -10.84
C SER A 71 1.46 -1.56 -9.32
N LEU A 72 2.62 -1.30 -8.68
CA LEU A 72 2.74 -1.20 -7.23
C LEU A 72 1.91 -0.04 -6.69
N ILE A 73 1.87 1.11 -7.39
CA ILE A 73 1.14 2.30 -6.95
C ILE A 73 -0.37 2.10 -7.07
N GLN A 74 -0.82 1.47 -8.15
CA GLN A 74 -2.23 1.10 -8.33
C GLN A 74 -2.74 0.27 -7.14
N ARG A 75 -2.07 -0.84 -6.85
CA ARG A 75 -2.45 -1.71 -5.74
C ARG A 75 -2.32 -1.02 -4.39
N THR A 76 -1.25 -0.28 -4.17
CA THR A 76 -1.05 0.43 -2.90
C THR A 76 -2.14 1.47 -2.64
N ALA A 77 -2.54 2.23 -3.65
CA ALA A 77 -3.63 3.21 -3.53
C ALA A 77 -4.96 2.53 -3.16
N LEU A 78 -5.25 1.37 -3.75
CA LEU A 78 -6.43 0.57 -3.38
C LEU A 78 -6.37 0.17 -1.90
N PHE A 79 -5.29 -0.49 -1.45
CA PHE A 79 -5.18 -0.96 -0.07
C PHE A 79 -5.17 0.17 0.96
N GLU A 80 -4.49 1.30 0.67
CA GLU A 80 -4.57 2.49 1.50
C GLU A 80 -6.02 2.97 1.68
N GLY A 81 -6.78 2.99 0.59
CA GLY A 81 -8.19 3.36 0.59
C GLY A 81 -9.04 2.40 1.42
N LEU A 82 -8.93 1.10 1.14
CA LEU A 82 -9.69 0.05 1.83
C LEU A 82 -9.42 0.04 3.34
N ILE A 83 -8.18 0.30 3.78
CA ILE A 83 -7.89 0.40 5.22
C ILE A 83 -8.42 1.67 5.84
N ALA A 84 -8.32 2.81 5.15
CA ALA A 84 -8.95 4.02 5.66
C ALA A 84 -10.47 3.82 5.83
N PHE A 85 -11.14 3.10 4.91
CA PHE A 85 -12.54 2.70 5.07
C PHE A 85 -12.76 1.71 6.21
N SER A 86 -11.93 0.66 6.33
CA SER A 86 -12.01 -0.33 7.41
C SER A 86 -11.86 0.33 8.78
N LEU A 87 -10.87 1.20 8.94
CA LEU A 87 -10.64 1.96 10.18
C LEU A 87 -11.74 3.01 10.44
N ALA A 88 -12.30 3.61 9.39
CA ALA A 88 -13.44 4.52 9.55
C ALA A 88 -14.67 3.77 10.07
N ARG A 89 -14.92 2.54 9.60
CA ARG A 89 -16.02 1.67 10.08
C ARG A 89 -15.79 1.18 11.51
N THR A 90 -14.65 0.55 11.74
CA THR A 90 -14.34 -0.12 13.03
C THR A 90 -14.14 0.89 14.16
N LYS A 91 -13.41 1.98 13.92
CA LYS A 91 -13.10 3.00 14.94
C LYS A 91 -14.07 4.18 14.94
N LYS A 92 -15.09 4.18 14.07
CA LYS A 92 -16.03 5.30 13.86
C LYS A 92 -15.33 6.67 13.76
N SER A 93 -14.16 6.71 13.12
CA SER A 93 -13.25 7.85 13.21
C SER A 93 -13.37 8.80 12.02
N ARG A 94 -13.66 10.08 12.31
CA ARG A 94 -13.68 11.15 11.30
C ARG A 94 -12.32 11.34 10.61
N LYS A 95 -11.22 11.08 11.31
CA LYS A 95 -9.85 11.14 10.74
C LYS A 95 -9.71 10.15 9.58
N TRP A 96 -10.11 8.90 9.80
CA TRP A 96 -10.00 7.85 8.79
C TRP A 96 -10.99 8.04 7.64
N LYS A 97 -12.19 8.58 7.91
CA LYS A 97 -13.11 9.02 6.85
C LYS A 97 -12.50 10.10 5.95
N LYS A 98 -11.88 11.12 6.55
CA LYS A 98 -11.15 12.16 5.80
C LYS A 98 -10.00 11.57 4.98
N GLN A 99 -9.26 10.63 5.55
CA GLN A 99 -8.17 9.96 4.84
C GLN A 99 -8.69 9.15 3.63
N ALA A 100 -9.77 8.38 3.80
CA ALA A 100 -10.39 7.62 2.73
C ALA A 100 -10.89 8.52 1.59
N SER A 101 -11.52 9.65 1.94
CA SER A 101 -11.92 10.67 0.97
C SER A 101 -10.72 11.24 0.22
N LYS A 102 -9.64 11.59 0.93
CA LYS A 102 -8.41 12.11 0.32
C LYS A 102 -7.79 11.13 -0.69
N ILE A 103 -7.77 9.84 -0.37
CA ILE A 103 -7.26 8.80 -1.27
C ILE A 103 -8.17 8.67 -2.50
N THR A 104 -9.49 8.63 -2.29
CA THR A 104 -10.47 8.57 -3.38
C THR A 104 -10.31 9.75 -4.34
N SER A 105 -10.24 10.99 -3.83
CA SER A 105 -10.02 12.19 -4.65
C SER A 105 -8.68 12.17 -5.38
N ARG A 106 -7.62 11.61 -4.78
CA ARG A 106 -6.33 11.44 -5.45
C ARG A 106 -6.44 10.48 -6.64
N VAL A 107 -7.10 9.33 -6.45
CA VAL A 107 -7.31 8.35 -7.52
C VAL A 107 -8.19 8.94 -8.62
N GLN A 108 -9.23 9.69 -8.27
CA GLN A 108 -10.05 10.44 -9.23
C GLN A 108 -9.20 11.37 -10.09
N ALA A 109 -8.33 12.18 -9.47
CA ALA A 109 -7.45 13.08 -10.21
C ALA A 109 -6.51 12.35 -11.18
N TRP A 110 -6.09 11.11 -10.85
CA TRP A 110 -5.31 10.29 -11.78
C TRP A 110 -6.13 9.82 -12.98
N VAL A 111 -7.37 9.38 -12.74
CA VAL A 111 -8.32 9.00 -13.81
C VAL A 111 -8.61 10.20 -14.71
N ASP A 112 -8.87 11.37 -14.14
CA ASP A 112 -9.17 12.61 -14.88
C ASP A 112 -7.98 13.07 -15.73
N SER A 113 -6.75 12.76 -15.28
CA SER A 113 -5.53 13.01 -16.06
C SER A 113 -5.28 12.01 -17.20
N GLY A 114 -6.22 11.08 -17.43
CA GLY A 114 -6.17 10.09 -18.52
C GLY A 114 -5.62 8.72 -18.14
N ASP A 115 -5.29 8.47 -16.86
CA ASP A 115 -4.76 7.18 -16.43
C ASP A 115 -5.89 6.18 -16.16
N ILE A 116 -6.39 5.58 -17.24
CA ILE A 116 -7.54 4.66 -17.22
C ILE A 116 -7.34 3.44 -16.33
N ASN A 117 -6.07 3.07 -16.06
CA ASN A 117 -5.75 1.95 -15.17
C ASN A 117 -6.25 2.19 -13.74
N PHE A 118 -6.53 3.42 -13.33
CA PHE A 118 -7.08 3.69 -12.00
C PHE A 118 -8.61 3.67 -11.95
N LYS A 119 -9.32 3.55 -13.09
CA LYS A 119 -10.78 3.61 -13.14
C LYS A 119 -11.45 2.52 -12.32
N HIS A 120 -10.92 1.29 -12.38
CA HIS A 120 -11.47 0.19 -11.60
C HIS A 120 -11.24 0.39 -10.09
N ILE A 121 -10.10 0.95 -9.70
CA ILE A 121 -9.80 1.30 -8.29
C ILE A 121 -10.76 2.39 -7.82
N LEU A 122 -10.95 3.44 -8.61
CA LEU A 122 -11.87 4.53 -8.29
C LEU A 122 -13.28 4.01 -8.00
N LEU A 123 -13.82 3.17 -8.88
CA LEU A 123 -15.16 2.58 -8.70
C LEU A 123 -15.28 1.78 -7.39
N MET A 124 -14.23 1.03 -7.01
CA MET A 124 -14.21 0.33 -5.72
C MET A 124 -14.21 1.30 -4.53
N LEU A 125 -13.39 2.36 -4.58
CA LEU A 125 -13.31 3.35 -3.50
C LEU A 125 -14.61 4.17 -3.36
N GLU A 126 -15.27 4.49 -4.48
CA GLU A 126 -16.57 5.15 -4.47
C GLU A 126 -17.66 4.26 -3.86
N ALA A 127 -17.67 2.97 -4.19
CA ALA A 127 -18.59 2.01 -3.60
C ALA A 127 -18.40 1.89 -2.07
N GLU A 128 -17.16 1.83 -1.60
CA GLU A 128 -16.84 1.83 -0.17
C GLU A 128 -17.24 3.14 0.52
N MET A 129 -17.06 4.29 -0.14
CA MET A 129 -17.52 5.58 0.38
C MET A 129 -19.03 5.65 0.52
N ALA A 130 -19.77 5.18 -0.50
CA ALA A 130 -21.21 5.11 -0.47
C ALA A 130 -21.72 4.18 0.65
N ALA A 131 -21.08 3.02 0.82
CA ALA A 131 -21.39 2.09 1.91
C ALA A 131 -21.12 2.70 3.30
N LEU A 132 -20.00 3.41 3.46
CA LEU A 132 -19.66 4.10 4.71
C LEU A 132 -20.70 5.18 5.06
N ASN A 133 -21.18 5.95 4.08
CA ASN A 133 -22.17 7.00 4.30
C ASN A 133 -23.56 6.42 4.64
N LYS A 134 -24.02 5.37 3.94
CA LYS A 134 -25.29 4.69 4.24
C LYS A 134 -25.33 4.10 5.66
N ASN A 135 -24.21 3.58 6.14
CA ASN A 135 -24.13 3.04 7.50
C ASN A 135 -24.16 4.12 8.59
N GLN A 136 -23.92 5.39 8.26
CA GLN A 136 -24.04 6.49 9.22
C GLN A 136 -25.44 7.09 9.27
N GLU A 137 -26.24 6.98 8.21
CA GLU A 137 -27.64 7.43 8.21
C GLU A 137 -28.56 6.51 9.05
N LYS A 138 -28.12 5.27 9.32
CA LYS A 138 -28.87 4.27 10.10
C LYS A 138 -28.47 4.19 11.58
N ALA A 139 -27.47 4.95 12.02
CA ALA A 139 -26.92 4.91 13.37
C ALA A 139 -27.24 6.20 14.14
#